data_AF-A0AAD5J7M0-F1
#
_entry.id   AF-A0AAD5J7M0-F1
#
_cell.length_a   1.000
_cell.length_b   1.000
_cell.length_c   1.000
_cell.angle_alpha   90.00
_cell.angle_beta   90.00
_cell.angle_gamma   90.00
#
_symmetry.space_group_name_H-M   'P 1'
#
loop_
_entity.id
_entity.type
_entity.pdbx_description
1 polymer ?
#
loop_
_entity_poly.entity_id
_entity_poly.type
_entity_poly.pdbx_seq_one_letter_code
_entity_poly.pdbx_strand_id
1 'polypeptide(L)'
;MTRWIPFSIQNLPIHSGKFPVIKLLPVIRIPAMMDGINYGDGSSSSGYIASEYFFFTTQNEKPFFFSMKFGCSSDSRGLFERKTAGILGMNMDPISFMGQLGKQYFSNKFSYCLVDPNTVTHSYLKFGDDAYNGRPAREF
;
A
#
# COMPACT_ATOMS: atom_id res chain seq x y z
N MET A 1 17.05 13.96 11.57
CA MET A 1 17.62 14.08 10.21
C MET A 1 16.86 13.11 9.31
N THR A 2 15.96 13.61 8.47
CA THR A 2 14.99 12.76 7.76
C THR A 2 15.65 12.03 6.60
N ARG A 3 16.03 10.77 6.82
CA ARG A 3 16.56 9.89 5.78
C ARG A 3 15.41 9.55 4.82
N TRP A 4 15.61 9.78 3.52
CA TRP A 4 14.67 9.35 2.50
C TRP A 4 14.37 7.86 2.66
N ILE A 5 13.08 7.50 2.80
CA ILE A 5 12.62 6.12 2.63
C ILE A 5 12.12 6.01 1.19
N PRO A 6 12.94 5.49 0.25
CA PRO A 6 12.44 5.15 -1.07
C PRO A 6 11.50 3.95 -0.94
N PHE A 7 10.20 4.21 -0.76
CA PHE A 7 9.17 3.21 -0.98
C PHE A 7 9.23 2.78 -2.45
N SER A 8 9.89 1.64 -2.67
CA SER A 8 10.02 1.03 -3.98
C SER A 8 9.34 -0.32 -3.92
N ILE A 9 8.12 -0.38 -4.45
CA ILE A 9 7.52 -1.64 -4.93
C ILE A 9 8.31 -2.00 -6.18
N GLN A 10 9.52 -2.48 -5.98
CA GLN A 10 10.53 -2.66 -7.02
C GLN A 10 10.37 -4.05 -7.63
N ASN A 11 10.55 -4.14 -8.95
CA ASN A 11 10.45 -5.37 -9.72
C ASN A 11 9.03 -5.99 -9.77
N LEU A 12 8.05 -5.15 -10.14
CA LEU A 12 6.75 -5.47 -10.78
C LEU A 12 6.74 -5.58 -12.42
N PRO A 13 7.69 -7.51 -14.26
CA PRO A 13 7.81 -7.53 -15.82
C PRO A 13 6.54 -7.58 -16.68
N ILE A 14 6.63 -6.91 -17.83
CA ILE A 14 5.52 -6.13 -18.38
C ILE A 14 4.72 -6.90 -19.45
N HIS A 15 3.40 -6.83 -19.35
CA HIS A 15 2.55 -6.63 -20.53
C HIS A 15 1.35 -5.73 -20.19
N SER A 16 0.96 -4.87 -21.14
CA SER A 16 0.08 -3.69 -20.94
C SER A 16 0.54 -2.77 -19.79
N GLY A 17 1.32 -1.74 -20.13
CA GLY A 17 1.90 -0.84 -19.12
C GLY A 17 0.86 0.11 -18.50
N LYS A 18 0.83 0.18 -17.16
CA LYS A 18 0.38 1.29 -16.28
C LYS A 18 0.43 0.81 -14.81
N PHE A 19 1.63 0.77 -14.21
CA PHE A 19 1.76 0.49 -12.77
C PHE A 19 1.78 1.80 -11.96
N PRO A 20 0.84 2.00 -11.02
CA PRO A 20 0.80 3.21 -10.20
C PRO A 20 1.78 3.07 -9.01
N VAL A 21 2.99 3.64 -9.14
CA VAL A 21 3.99 3.61 -8.06
C VAL A 21 3.61 4.59 -6.96
N ILE A 22 3.36 4.10 -5.73
CA ILE A 22 3.20 4.94 -4.54
C ILE A 22 4.53 5.62 -4.22
N LYS A 23 4.53 6.95 -4.18
CA LYS A 23 5.65 7.78 -3.70
C LYS A 23 5.13 8.75 -2.64
N LEU A 24 5.93 8.97 -1.61
CA LEU A 24 5.69 10.02 -0.62
C LEU A 24 6.27 11.34 -1.13
N LEU A 25 5.55 12.44 -0.93
CA LEU A 25 6.14 13.77 -0.84
C LEU A 25 6.78 13.95 0.56
N PRO A 26 7.64 14.95 0.79
CA PRO A 26 8.27 15.18 2.09
C PRO A 26 7.51 16.23 2.93
N VAL A 27 6.36 15.87 3.52
CA VAL A 27 5.49 16.78 4.30
C VAL A 27 4.92 16.10 5.57
N ILE A 28 5.79 15.43 6.33
CA ILE A 28 5.42 14.77 7.60
C ILE A 28 4.84 15.80 8.58
N ARG A 29 3.53 15.70 8.82
CA ARG A 29 2.83 16.48 9.86
C ARG A 29 3.10 15.91 11.26
N ILE A 30 2.81 16.70 12.30
CA ILE A 30 3.10 16.37 13.71
C ILE A 30 2.62 14.94 14.04
N PRO A 31 3.51 14.03 14.48
CA PRO A 31 3.16 12.64 14.78
C PRO A 31 2.39 12.53 16.10
N ALA A 32 1.40 11.65 16.13
CA ALA A 32 0.71 11.23 17.37
C ALA A 32 1.11 9.79 17.71
N MET A 33 1.32 9.47 18.99
CA MET A 33 1.65 8.10 19.40
C MET A 33 0.51 7.13 19.05
N MET A 34 0.87 5.91 18.66
CA MET A 34 -0.08 4.84 18.33
C MET A 34 0.25 3.58 19.14
N ASP A 35 -0.78 2.96 19.70
CA ASP A 35 -0.66 1.65 20.35
C ASP A 35 -0.24 0.56 19.36
N GLY A 36 0.37 -0.51 19.87
CA GLY A 36 0.99 -1.56 19.04
C GLY A 36 0.00 -2.28 18.14
N ILE A 37 0.28 -2.30 16.83
CA ILE A 37 -0.40 -3.15 15.85
C ILE A 37 0.14 -4.57 15.98
N ASN A 38 -0.74 -5.56 15.99
CA ASN A 38 -0.39 -6.97 15.79
C ASN A 38 -0.92 -7.41 14.42
N TYR A 39 -0.11 -8.15 13.66
CA TYR A 39 -0.43 -8.63 12.32
C TYR A 39 -0.80 -10.13 12.35
N GLY A 40 -1.46 -10.62 11.31
CA GLY A 40 -1.99 -11.99 11.24
C GLY A 40 -0.94 -13.10 11.19
N ASP A 41 0.33 -12.78 10.96
CA ASP A 41 1.48 -13.70 11.04
C ASP A 41 2.07 -13.80 12.47
N GLY A 42 1.52 -13.06 13.43
CA GLY A 42 2.06 -12.94 14.79
C GLY A 42 3.19 -11.91 14.94
N SER A 43 3.53 -11.15 13.88
CA SER A 43 4.41 -10.00 14.00
C SER A 43 3.69 -8.80 14.65
N SER A 44 4.45 -7.84 15.14
CA SER A 44 3.93 -6.62 15.76
C SER A 44 4.80 -5.39 15.49
N SER A 45 4.19 -4.20 15.57
CA SER A 45 4.88 -2.91 15.39
C SER A 45 4.27 -1.81 16.25
N SER A 46 5.11 -0.93 16.82
CA SER A 46 4.68 0.24 17.58
C SER A 46 5.41 1.51 17.13
N GLY A 47 4.78 2.66 17.35
CA GLY A 47 5.32 3.95 16.91
C GLY A 47 4.26 5.05 16.88
N TYR A 48 4.13 5.72 15.74
CA TYR A 48 3.34 6.95 15.62
C TYR A 48 2.50 6.98 14.34
N ILE A 49 1.29 7.54 14.42
CA ILE A 49 0.52 7.94 13.23
C ILE A 49 1.09 9.27 12.72
N ALA A 50 1.50 9.28 11.45
CA ALA A 50 1.82 10.47 10.68
C ALA A 50 0.74 10.72 9.61
N SER A 51 0.74 11.91 9.01
CA SER A 51 -0.06 12.23 7.83
C SER A 51 0.86 12.78 6.74
N GLU A 52 0.72 12.29 5.52
CA GLU A 52 1.60 12.62 4.39
C GLU A 52 0.80 12.68 3.08
N TYR A 53 1.33 13.40 2.09
CA TYR A 53 0.85 13.38 0.72
C TYR A 53 1.57 12.31 -0.08
N PHE A 54 0.78 11.38 -0.60
CA PHE A 54 1.21 10.31 -1.48
C PHE A 54 0.81 10.63 -2.92
N PHE A 55 1.49 10.01 -3.87
CA PHE A 55 1.06 10.04 -5.26
C PHE A 55 1.34 8.72 -5.96
N PHE A 56 0.43 8.38 -6.88
CA PHE A 56 0.56 7.27 -7.83
C PHE A 56 1.12 7.82 -9.15
N THR A 57 2.27 7.32 -9.60
CA THR A 57 2.78 7.56 -10.97
C THR A 57 2.64 6.31 -11.83
N THR A 58 1.81 6.35 -12.87
CA THR A 58 1.89 5.46 -14.03
C THR A 58 2.81 6.07 -15.11
N GLN A 59 3.19 5.29 -16.12
CA GLN A 59 3.92 5.85 -17.27
C GLN A 59 2.95 6.63 -18.18
N ASN A 60 3.37 7.82 -18.60
CA ASN A 60 2.69 8.70 -19.57
C ASN A 60 1.35 9.30 -19.13
N GLU A 61 1.02 9.33 -17.84
CA GLU A 61 -0.17 10.00 -17.30
C GLU A 61 0.19 11.03 -16.22
N LYS A 62 -0.75 11.92 -15.90
CA LYS A 62 -0.57 12.87 -14.79
C LYS A 62 -0.58 12.10 -13.46
N PRO A 63 0.32 12.37 -12.51
CA PRO A 63 0.30 11.70 -11.22
C PRO A 63 -1.00 11.98 -10.46
N PHE A 64 -1.58 10.93 -9.88
CA PHE A 64 -2.74 11.04 -9.00
C PHE A 64 -2.23 11.28 -7.57
N PHE A 65 -2.61 12.40 -6.96
CA PHE A 65 -2.20 12.80 -5.60
C PHE A 65 -3.31 12.57 -4.58
N PHE A 66 -2.95 12.10 -3.39
CA PHE A 66 -3.86 11.86 -2.27
C PHE A 66 -3.15 12.09 -0.93
N SER A 67 -3.89 12.49 0.11
CA SER A 67 -3.37 12.57 1.48
C SER A 67 -3.86 11.39 2.31
N MET A 68 -2.99 10.77 3.10
CA MET A 68 -3.35 9.60 3.92
C MET A 68 -2.63 9.64 5.26
N LYS A 69 -3.29 9.13 6.32
CA LYS A 69 -2.66 8.77 7.59
C LYS A 69 -1.97 7.41 7.45
N PHE A 70 -0.79 7.26 8.03
CA PHE A 70 -0.05 5.99 8.02
C PHE A 70 0.76 5.81 9.31
N GLY A 71 1.05 4.55 9.64
CA GLY A 71 1.91 4.20 10.76
C GLY A 71 3.39 4.36 10.41
N CYS A 72 4.11 5.13 11.22
CA CYS A 72 5.57 5.21 11.23
C CYS A 72 6.09 4.36 12.40
N SER A 73 6.61 3.17 12.09
CA SER A 73 7.08 2.20 13.08
C SER A 73 8.45 2.59 13.64
N SER A 74 8.59 2.57 14.97
CA SER A 74 9.86 2.76 15.68
C SER A 74 10.43 1.47 16.30
N ASP A 75 9.56 0.50 16.62
CA ASP A 75 9.93 -0.88 16.98
C ASP A 75 9.03 -1.85 16.22
N SER A 76 9.60 -2.94 15.71
CA SER A 76 8.93 -3.93 14.87
C SER A 76 9.54 -5.31 15.07
N ARG A 77 8.71 -6.31 15.43
CA ARG A 77 9.15 -7.65 15.85
C ARG A 77 8.38 -8.72 15.11
N GLY A 78 9.09 -9.68 14.48
CA GLY A 78 8.48 -10.74 13.67
C GLY A 78 9.07 -10.79 12.26
N LEU A 79 8.29 -11.25 11.28
CA LEU A 79 8.75 -11.66 9.95
C LEU A 79 8.89 -10.49 8.95
N PHE A 80 9.41 -9.35 9.40
CA PHE A 80 9.64 -8.18 8.53
C PHE A 80 10.81 -8.40 7.58
N GLU A 81 10.52 -8.61 6.30
CA GLU A 81 11.53 -8.74 5.24
C GLU A 81 12.40 -7.48 5.12
N ARG A 82 13.73 -7.65 5.15
CA ARG A 82 14.72 -6.55 5.01
C ARG A 82 14.64 -5.75 3.70
N LYS A 83 13.87 -6.21 2.71
CA LYS A 83 13.61 -5.53 1.44
C LYS A 83 12.33 -4.67 1.47
N THR A 84 11.47 -4.85 2.47
CA THR A 84 10.22 -4.09 2.60
C THR A 84 10.43 -2.81 3.40
N ALA A 85 9.72 -1.74 3.02
CA ALA A 85 9.76 -0.44 3.70
C ALA A 85 8.56 -0.21 4.65
N GLY A 86 7.60 -1.14 4.67
CA GLY A 86 6.36 -1.07 5.44
C GLY A 86 5.28 -1.99 4.85
N ILE A 87 4.12 -2.06 5.52
CA ILE A 87 2.96 -2.87 5.12
C ILE A 87 1.82 -1.95 4.65
N LEU A 88 1.14 -2.34 3.57
CA LEU A 88 -0.06 -1.65 3.06
C LEU A 88 -1.33 -2.35 3.55
N GLY A 89 -2.01 -1.77 4.55
CA GLY A 89 -3.29 -2.31 5.05
C GLY A 89 -4.42 -2.11 4.05
N MET A 90 -4.99 -3.20 3.52
CA MET A 90 -6.10 -3.20 2.54
C MET A 90 -7.43 -3.71 3.12
N ASN A 91 -7.51 -3.92 4.44
CA ASN A 91 -8.76 -4.25 5.14
C ASN A 91 -9.73 -3.05 5.17
N MET A 92 -10.96 -3.23 5.65
CA MET A 92 -11.97 -2.16 5.72
C MET A 92 -11.87 -1.29 7.00
N ASP A 93 -10.73 -1.31 7.69
CA ASP A 93 -10.52 -0.52 8.91
C ASP A 93 -10.36 0.99 8.57
N PRO A 94 -10.93 1.93 9.36
CA PRO A 94 -10.86 3.37 9.08
C PRO A 94 -9.46 3.99 8.96
N ILE A 95 -8.39 3.38 9.50
CA ILE A 95 -7.01 3.86 9.32
C ILE A 95 -6.23 3.11 8.22
N SER A 96 -6.84 2.14 7.55
CA SER A 96 -6.25 1.44 6.41
C SER A 96 -6.23 2.30 5.12
N PHE A 97 -5.61 1.80 4.06
CA PHE A 97 -5.67 2.43 2.73
C PHE A 97 -7.10 2.42 2.17
N MET A 98 -7.81 1.29 2.26
CA MET A 98 -9.17 1.16 1.71
C MET A 98 -10.21 1.89 2.57
N GLY A 99 -10.05 1.95 3.88
CA GLY A 99 -10.92 2.73 4.77
C GLY A 99 -10.80 4.24 4.55
N GLN A 100 -9.59 4.75 4.29
CA GLN A 100 -9.37 6.18 4.04
C GLN A 100 -9.71 6.61 2.60
N LEU A 101 -9.36 5.79 1.60
CA LEU A 101 -9.38 6.20 0.18
C LEU A 101 -10.40 5.42 -0.67
N GLY A 102 -10.78 4.22 -0.22
CA GLY A 102 -11.59 3.28 -0.99
C GLY A 102 -12.91 3.88 -1.47
N LYS A 103 -13.65 4.54 -0.57
CA LYS A 103 -14.97 5.12 -0.90
C LYS A 103 -14.86 6.34 -1.82
N GLN A 104 -13.80 7.14 -1.67
CA GLN A 104 -13.64 8.41 -2.40
C GLN A 104 -13.08 8.21 -3.81
N TYR A 105 -12.21 7.22 -4.00
CA TYR A 105 -11.42 7.09 -5.23
C TYR A 105 -11.53 5.71 -5.92
N PHE A 106 -11.94 4.67 -5.21
CA PHE A 106 -11.84 3.28 -5.69
C PHE A 106 -13.15 2.48 -5.53
N SER A 107 -14.29 3.13 -5.31
CA SER A 107 -15.61 2.48 -5.14
C SER A 107 -15.66 1.36 -4.09
N ASN A 108 -14.74 1.36 -3.10
CA ASN A 108 -14.43 0.26 -2.17
C ASN A 108 -14.03 -1.08 -2.85
N LYS A 109 -13.66 -1.06 -4.13
CA LYS A 109 -13.24 -2.24 -4.90
C LYS A 109 -11.72 -2.31 -5.01
N PHE A 110 -11.17 -3.50 -4.79
CA PHE A 110 -9.83 -3.87 -5.23
C PHE A 110 -9.79 -5.35 -5.62
N SER A 111 -8.81 -5.74 -6.42
CA SER A 111 -8.52 -7.14 -6.74
C SER A 111 -7.01 -7.34 -6.82
N TYR A 112 -6.54 -8.53 -6.43
CA TYR A 112 -5.15 -8.89 -6.49
C TYR A 112 -4.99 -10.30 -7.06
N CYS A 113 -3.91 -10.51 -7.82
CA CYS A 113 -3.51 -11.83 -8.30
C CYS A 113 -2.24 -12.25 -7.55
N LEU A 114 -2.37 -13.17 -6.58
CA LEU A 114 -1.19 -13.78 -5.97
C LEU A 114 -0.56 -14.76 -6.96
N VAL A 115 0.76 -14.73 -7.01
CA VAL A 115 1.59 -15.58 -7.86
C VAL A 115 2.75 -16.10 -7.02
N ASP A 116 3.30 -17.26 -7.37
CA ASP A 116 4.51 -17.77 -6.71
C ASP A 116 5.72 -16.90 -7.12
N PRO A 117 6.40 -16.22 -6.17
CA PRO A 117 7.51 -15.33 -6.47
C PRO A 117 8.77 -16.05 -6.99
N ASN A 118 8.81 -17.39 -6.92
CA ASN A 118 9.91 -18.18 -7.47
C ASN A 118 9.74 -18.45 -8.98
N THR A 119 8.51 -18.42 -9.50
CA THR A 119 8.18 -18.73 -10.90
C THR A 119 7.62 -17.55 -11.69
N VAL A 120 7.02 -16.56 -11.02
CA VAL A 120 6.41 -15.39 -11.67
C VAL A 120 6.95 -14.10 -11.06
N THR A 121 7.45 -13.21 -11.91
CA THR A 121 8.23 -12.04 -11.51
C THR A 121 7.40 -10.76 -11.34
N HIS A 122 6.15 -10.68 -11.83
CA HIS A 122 5.19 -9.61 -11.49
C HIS A 122 3.84 -10.19 -11.06
N SER A 123 3.23 -9.56 -10.05
CA SER A 123 1.82 -9.71 -9.69
C SER A 123 1.02 -8.47 -10.09
N TYR A 124 -0.31 -8.51 -9.90
CA TYR A 124 -1.18 -7.37 -10.13
C TYR A 124 -2.01 -7.05 -8.88
N LEU A 125 -2.14 -5.76 -8.58
CA LEU A 125 -3.10 -5.16 -7.66
C LEU A 125 -3.85 -4.07 -8.44
N LYS A 126 -5.18 -4.10 -8.41
CA LYS A 126 -6.05 -3.15 -9.11
C LYS A 126 -7.11 -2.60 -8.16
N PHE A 127 -7.58 -1.40 -8.46
CA PHE A 127 -8.55 -0.64 -7.66
C PHE A 127 -9.71 -0.12 -8.52
N GLY A 128 -10.83 0.23 -7.90
CA GLY A 128 -11.98 0.77 -8.65
C GLY A 128 -12.61 -0.28 -9.57
N ASP A 129 -13.18 0.18 -10.68
CA ASP A 129 -13.86 -0.71 -11.62
C ASP A 129 -12.90 -1.59 -12.43
N ASP A 130 -11.63 -1.20 -12.55
CA ASP A 130 -10.54 -2.02 -13.12
C ASP A 130 -10.27 -3.31 -12.32
N ALA A 131 -10.77 -3.40 -11.07
CA ALA A 131 -10.75 -4.64 -10.29
C ALA A 131 -11.59 -5.77 -10.91
N TYR A 132 -12.48 -5.47 -11.87
CA TYR A 132 -13.41 -6.44 -12.45
C TYR A 132 -13.10 -6.81 -13.92
N ASN A 133 -11.83 -7.06 -14.25
CA ASN A 133 -11.42 -7.38 -15.63
C ASN A 133 -11.24 -8.90 -15.88
N GLY A 134 -11.85 -9.79 -15.07
CA GLY A 134 -11.61 -11.23 -15.19
C GLY A 134 -12.53 -12.17 -14.41
N ARG A 135 -13.75 -12.39 -14.92
CA ARG A 135 -14.81 -13.30 -14.41
C ARG A 135 -15.42 -12.90 -13.05
N PRO A 136 -16.67 -13.29 -12.75
CA PRO A 136 -17.23 -13.13 -11.41
C PRO A 136 -16.43 -13.97 -10.41
N ALA A 137 -16.00 -13.34 -9.33
CA ALA A 137 -15.63 -14.07 -8.12
C ALA A 137 -16.86 -14.85 -7.66
N ARG A 138 -16.77 -16.18 -7.62
CA ARG A 138 -17.78 -16.97 -6.92
C ARG A 138 -17.56 -16.75 -5.43
N GLU A 139 -18.64 -16.40 -4.74
CA GLU A 139 -18.71 -16.56 -3.29
C GLU A 139 -18.52 -18.05 -2.95
N PHE A 140 -17.84 -18.31 -1.83
CA PHE A 140 -17.64 -19.63 -1.23
C PHE A 140 -18.51 -19.76 0.01
#